data_AF-A0A9D7C6U0-F1
#
_entry.id   AF-A0A9D7C6U0-F1
#
_cell.length_a   1.000
_cell.length_b   1.000
_cell.length_c   1.000
_cell.angle_alpha   90.00
_cell.angle_beta   90.00
_cell.angle_gamma   90.00
#
_symmetry.space_group_name_H-M   'P 1'
#
loop_
_entity.id
_entity.type
_entity.pdbx_description
1 polymer ?
#
loop_
_entity_poly.entity_id
_entity_poly.type
_entity_poly.pdbx_seq_one_letter_code
_entity_poly.pdbx_strand_id
1 'polypeptide(L)'
;MTSSANNNRLSLYALLFVCAFLVIAAFFYPKWKIGETEATLSWDVMGYYLYLPSYFYDDISKLHKLPGLVEKYKPVYGFWNAFELPNGNYMMKYSMGMAMMYLPFFGIAHVWATVGGFAIDGFSFPYQAMISFGSIFVSWIGLWFARKNLLRFFDDRIAAIVLLVLVLATNYFNYVSFGGPMTHNYLFTIYCLVIWLTMKWYEHPTILRSVFIGALCGLATVTRPTEIIMLVIPFLWGIDTSNGLTHRIRFLRKHQWKLLLAAVAFAITLLPQLIYWKALSGDWVYYSYQEQGFSWASPHFYEGIFTFRNGWLIYTPVMLLALIGFIWLYKHHKEIFAACLLFSVINLYIVYAWDIWWYGGSFGSRAMIQSYAVLIFPMAAFFEYVIMKKMLRPVIAIGVLFCCWLNLLQTYQCHAKGIFEAENMTRAYYWRIFGKTSIEPSDKKMLDSKEEMPAELIDKLKLIYEVKSTDFDSLRQLNTYADGLLIQLNDSLQTSVPYLIPVDKGKEFWIRATASVFFPDKEWDTWLMTQFSLKLYAEQKEVWNNMMRIQRNTEQGKWQVVTVDIHCRSSHKADTLQLYFWNANSNKVMYIDDLKVEMATVD
;
A
#
# COMPACT_ATOMS: atom_id res chain seq x y z
N MET A 1 -29.57 -33.24 17.98
CA MET A 1 -28.51 -34.25 18.17
C MET A 1 -27.28 -33.57 18.72
N THR A 2 -27.06 -33.74 20.02
CA THR A 2 -25.87 -33.34 20.78
C THR A 2 -24.74 -34.34 20.51
N SER A 3 -23.72 -33.90 19.75
CA SER A 3 -22.44 -34.58 19.49
C SER A 3 -21.65 -33.64 18.56
N SER A 4 -20.59 -32.95 18.93
CA SER A 4 -19.61 -33.08 20.00
C SER A 4 -19.25 -31.68 20.50
N ALA A 5 -19.06 -31.52 21.80
CA ALA A 5 -18.21 -30.45 22.31
C ALA A 5 -16.75 -30.81 21.98
N ASN A 6 -16.42 -30.91 20.68
CA ASN A 6 -15.04 -30.87 20.24
C ASN A 6 -14.57 -29.48 20.64
N ASN A 7 -13.76 -29.45 21.68
CA ASN A 7 -13.11 -28.26 22.19
C ASN A 7 -12.42 -27.57 21.00
N ASN A 8 -13.00 -26.47 20.50
CA ASN A 8 -12.52 -25.64 19.38
C ASN A 8 -11.20 -24.92 19.75
N ARG A 9 -10.22 -25.70 20.19
CA ARG A 9 -8.97 -25.27 20.81
C ARG A 9 -7.96 -24.87 19.76
N LEU A 10 -7.93 -25.51 18.58
CA LEU A 10 -6.92 -25.21 17.56
C LEU A 10 -7.12 -23.82 16.99
N SER A 11 -8.35 -23.46 16.59
CA SER A 11 -8.61 -22.11 16.08
C SER A 11 -8.45 -21.04 17.17
N LEU A 12 -8.68 -21.40 18.45
CA LEU A 12 -8.43 -20.51 19.56
C LEU A 12 -6.93 -20.28 19.78
N TYR A 13 -6.12 -21.34 19.77
CA TYR A 13 -4.66 -21.22 19.87
C TYR A 13 -4.07 -20.48 18.68
N ALA A 14 -4.55 -20.75 17.47
CA ALA A 14 -4.18 -19.99 16.28
C ALA A 14 -4.51 -18.50 16.46
N LEU A 15 -5.71 -18.17 16.96
CA LEU A 15 -6.10 -16.79 17.24
C LEU A 15 -5.18 -16.13 18.29
N LEU A 16 -4.92 -16.79 19.41
CA LEU A 16 -4.03 -16.27 20.45
C LEU A 16 -2.61 -16.07 19.92
N PHE A 17 -2.10 -17.02 19.13
CA PHE A 17 -0.81 -16.93 18.48
C PHE A 17 -0.75 -15.72 17.54
N VAL A 18 -1.70 -15.54 16.63
CA VAL A 18 -1.66 -14.41 15.69
C VAL A 18 -1.84 -13.07 16.42
N CYS A 19 -2.67 -13.01 17.47
CA CYS A 19 -2.82 -11.79 18.28
C CYS A 19 -1.52 -11.42 18.99
N ALA A 20 -0.83 -12.40 19.59
CA ALA A 20 0.48 -12.19 20.22
C ALA A 20 1.54 -11.81 19.19
N PHE A 21 1.60 -12.50 18.05
CA PHE A 21 2.51 -12.22 16.94
C PHE A 21 2.37 -10.77 16.45
N LEU A 22 1.13 -10.29 16.23
CA LEU A 22 0.85 -8.92 15.78
C LEU A 22 1.37 -7.86 16.76
N VAL A 23 1.15 -8.06 18.07
CA VAL A 23 1.68 -7.15 19.09
C VAL A 23 3.20 -7.17 19.12
N ILE A 24 3.80 -8.37 19.18
CA ILE A 24 5.26 -8.51 19.22
C ILE A 24 5.90 -7.86 17.99
N ALA A 25 5.31 -8.06 16.81
CA ALA A 25 5.74 -7.44 15.57
C ALA A 25 5.71 -5.90 15.64
N ALA A 26 4.65 -5.31 16.19
CA ALA A 26 4.53 -3.87 16.33
C ALA A 26 5.67 -3.25 17.16
N PHE A 27 6.24 -4.00 18.12
CA PHE A 27 7.40 -3.55 18.90
C PHE A 27 8.73 -3.57 18.14
N PHE A 28 8.85 -4.27 17.01
CA PHE A 28 10.06 -4.23 16.17
C PHE A 28 10.22 -2.90 15.43
N TYR A 29 9.12 -2.24 15.10
CA TYR A 29 9.13 -0.93 14.45
C TYR A 29 8.06 -0.04 15.10
N PRO A 30 8.35 0.48 16.32
CA PRO A 30 7.35 1.14 17.16
C PRO A 30 7.05 2.55 16.66
N LYS A 31 6.22 2.68 15.61
CA LYS A 31 5.83 3.97 15.00
C LYS A 31 5.32 5.00 15.99
N TRP A 32 4.81 4.60 17.15
CA TRP A 32 4.36 5.52 18.20
C TRP A 32 5.49 6.22 18.96
N LYS A 33 6.74 5.76 18.79
CA LYS A 33 7.96 6.38 19.32
C LYS A 33 8.78 7.10 18.24
N ILE A 34 8.52 6.81 16.96
CA ILE A 34 9.26 7.39 15.84
C ILE A 34 8.62 8.76 15.50
N GLY A 35 9.45 9.75 15.18
CA GLY A 35 9.01 11.10 14.83
C GLY A 35 8.78 11.30 13.33
N GLU A 36 8.42 12.54 12.98
CA GLU A 36 8.28 13.01 11.60
C GLU A 36 7.32 12.12 10.76
N THR A 37 7.65 11.87 9.49
CA THR A 37 6.81 11.14 8.55
C THR A 37 6.70 9.64 8.83
N GLU A 38 7.46 9.12 9.79
CA GLU A 38 7.37 7.73 10.22
C GLU A 38 6.50 7.54 11.47
N ALA A 39 6.02 8.65 12.05
CA ALA A 39 5.14 8.62 13.21
C ALA A 39 3.80 7.92 12.92
N THR A 40 3.09 7.54 13.98
CA THR A 40 1.78 6.90 13.88
C THR A 40 0.74 7.83 13.23
N LEU A 41 0.74 9.11 13.60
CA LEU A 41 -0.17 10.15 13.10
C LEU A 41 0.43 10.92 11.91
N SER A 42 0.92 10.19 10.92
CA SER A 42 1.57 10.71 9.69
C SER A 42 0.70 10.43 8.45
N TRP A 43 1.00 11.09 7.32
CA TRP A 43 0.39 10.81 6.02
C TRP A 43 -1.15 10.74 6.04
N ASP A 44 -1.75 9.67 5.50
CA ASP A 44 -3.21 9.47 5.49
C ASP A 44 -3.80 9.46 6.90
N VAL A 45 -3.09 8.86 7.87
CA VAL A 45 -3.54 8.76 9.26
C VAL A 45 -3.73 10.14 9.86
N MET A 46 -2.82 11.08 9.56
CA MET A 46 -2.96 12.47 10.00
C MET A 46 -4.30 13.04 9.52
N GLY A 47 -4.65 12.88 8.25
CA GLY A 47 -5.90 13.41 7.71
C GLY A 47 -7.15 12.73 8.27
N TYR A 48 -7.11 11.41 8.50
CA TYR A 48 -8.18 10.68 9.20
C TYR A 48 -8.37 11.17 10.64
N TYR A 49 -7.27 11.53 11.29
CA TYR A 49 -7.22 11.88 12.70
C TYR A 49 -7.57 13.35 12.98
N LEU A 50 -7.25 14.25 12.04
CA LEU A 50 -7.25 15.70 12.20
C LEU A 50 -8.56 16.28 12.73
N TYR A 51 -9.70 15.63 12.44
CA TYR A 51 -11.01 15.97 13.01
C TYR A 51 -11.00 16.09 14.54
N LEU A 52 -10.29 15.22 15.25
CA LEU A 52 -10.27 15.19 16.72
C LEU A 52 -9.56 16.40 17.33
N PRO A 53 -8.26 16.65 17.07
CA PRO A 53 -7.58 17.82 17.61
C PRO A 53 -8.21 19.13 17.11
N SER A 54 -8.71 19.16 15.87
CA SER A 54 -9.35 20.36 15.32
C SER A 54 -10.70 20.67 15.98
N TYR A 55 -11.39 19.67 16.51
CA TYR A 55 -12.65 19.88 17.24
C TYR A 55 -12.42 20.25 18.71
N PHE A 56 -11.45 19.61 19.37
CA PHE A 56 -11.22 19.81 20.81
C PHE A 56 -10.29 20.98 21.14
N TYR A 57 -9.36 21.32 20.24
CA TYR A 57 -8.28 22.26 20.54
C TYR A 57 -8.18 23.41 19.55
N ASP A 58 -8.96 23.43 18.47
CA ASP A 58 -8.90 24.46 17.43
C ASP A 58 -10.31 24.79 16.90
N ASP A 59 -10.37 25.66 15.88
CA ASP A 59 -11.55 25.82 15.05
C ASP A 59 -11.45 24.89 13.83
N ILE A 60 -12.32 23.87 13.78
CA ILE A 60 -12.39 22.89 12.70
C ILE A 60 -12.60 23.51 11.30
N SER A 61 -13.13 24.73 11.23
CA SER A 61 -13.34 25.47 9.99
C SER A 61 -12.12 26.28 9.53
N LYS A 62 -11.17 26.56 10.44
CA LYS A 62 -10.03 27.46 10.15
C LYS A 62 -8.66 26.83 10.34
N LEU A 63 -8.54 25.81 11.20
CA LEU A 63 -7.30 25.07 11.44
C LEU A 63 -6.11 25.97 11.83
N HIS A 64 -6.34 27.01 12.65
CA HIS A 64 -5.34 28.03 12.99
C HIS A 64 -4.09 27.47 13.68
N LYS A 65 -4.21 26.40 14.46
CA LYS A 65 -3.09 25.78 15.19
C LYS A 65 -2.33 24.75 14.37
N LEU A 66 -2.88 24.36 13.22
CA LEU A 66 -2.32 23.31 12.39
C LEU A 66 -0.91 23.61 11.87
N PRO A 67 -0.57 24.83 11.39
CA PRO A 67 0.78 25.13 10.94
C PRO A 67 1.85 24.85 12.03
N GLY A 68 1.59 25.25 13.28
CA GLY A 68 2.50 24.98 14.39
C GLY A 68 2.61 23.50 14.75
N LEU A 69 1.53 22.72 14.58
CA LEU A 69 1.58 21.25 14.76
C LEU A 69 2.40 20.58 13.66
N VAL A 70 2.23 21.01 12.40
CA VAL A 70 3.00 20.48 11.26
C VAL A 70 4.48 20.81 11.42
N GLU A 71 4.82 22.03 11.84
CA GLU A 71 6.21 22.43 12.08
C GLU A 71 6.85 21.62 13.23
N LYS A 72 6.12 21.45 14.34
CA LYS A 72 6.61 20.74 15.53
C LYS A 72 6.81 19.25 15.32
N TYR A 73 5.86 18.57 14.66
CA TYR A 73 5.83 17.11 14.56
C TYR A 73 6.25 16.58 13.18
N LYS A 74 6.24 17.42 12.15
CA LYS A 74 6.52 17.09 10.74
C LYS A 74 5.86 15.79 10.25
N PRO A 75 4.54 15.61 10.45
CA PRO A 75 3.85 14.36 10.09
C PRO A 75 3.74 14.11 8.58
N VAL A 76 3.94 15.14 7.75
CA VAL A 76 3.85 15.10 6.28
C VAL A 76 4.81 16.11 5.64
N TYR A 77 5.26 15.80 4.42
CA TYR A 77 5.93 16.77 3.54
C TYR A 77 4.87 17.43 2.63
N GLY A 78 4.65 18.73 2.80
CA GLY A 78 3.58 19.46 2.11
C GLY A 78 2.20 19.16 2.71
N PHE A 79 1.33 20.17 2.76
CA PHE A 79 0.01 20.06 3.38
C PHE A 79 -1.08 19.77 2.34
N TRP A 80 -1.56 18.53 2.30
CA TRP A 80 -2.59 18.06 1.34
C TRP A 80 -3.74 17.29 2.01
N ASN A 81 -3.76 17.25 3.35
CA ASN A 81 -4.82 16.60 4.13
C ASN A 81 -6.06 17.50 4.31
N ALA A 82 -5.94 18.81 4.09
CA ALA A 82 -7.04 19.74 3.97
C ALA A 82 -6.70 20.85 2.96
N PHE A 83 -7.70 21.56 2.47
CA PHE A 83 -7.54 22.67 1.53
C PHE A 83 -8.55 23.78 1.82
N GLU A 84 -8.22 25.00 1.44
CA GLU A 84 -9.08 26.16 1.64
C GLU A 84 -10.17 26.24 0.55
N LEU A 85 -11.39 26.55 0.98
CA LEU A 85 -12.55 26.81 0.12
C LEU A 85 -12.64 28.30 -0.23
N PRO A 86 -13.39 28.68 -1.29
CA PRO A 86 -13.55 30.08 -1.67
C PRO A 86 -14.14 31.00 -0.58
N ASN A 87 -14.80 30.44 0.42
CA ASN A 87 -15.35 31.16 1.57
C ASN A 87 -14.35 31.30 2.74
N GLY A 88 -13.11 30.86 2.57
CA GLY A 88 -12.04 30.92 3.57
C GLY A 88 -12.14 29.84 4.66
N ASN A 89 -13.01 28.83 4.51
CA ASN A 89 -13.03 27.67 5.41
C ASN A 89 -12.11 26.57 4.88
N TYR A 90 -11.53 25.77 5.78
CA TYR A 90 -10.76 24.59 5.41
C TYR A 90 -11.63 23.34 5.35
N MET A 91 -11.51 22.59 4.25
CA MET A 91 -12.15 21.30 4.04
C MET A 91 -11.12 20.18 4.17
N MET A 92 -11.39 19.21 5.05
CA MET A 92 -10.56 18.01 5.16
C MET A 92 -10.77 17.09 3.95
N LYS A 93 -9.69 16.51 3.45
CA LYS A 93 -9.70 15.63 2.28
C LYS A 93 -10.44 14.32 2.54
N TYR A 94 -10.18 13.71 3.70
CA TYR A 94 -10.77 12.43 4.10
C TYR A 94 -12.00 12.64 4.96
N SER A 95 -12.92 11.68 4.99
CA SER A 95 -14.10 11.73 5.86
C SER A 95 -13.80 11.30 7.31
N MET A 96 -14.67 11.68 8.25
CA MET A 96 -14.41 11.61 9.69
C MET A 96 -14.62 10.22 10.33
N GLY A 97 -14.93 9.17 9.56
CA GLY A 97 -15.33 7.88 10.14
C GLY A 97 -14.25 7.24 11.00
N MET A 98 -12.98 7.42 10.62
CA MET A 98 -11.84 7.01 11.44
C MET A 98 -11.74 7.80 12.75
N ALA A 99 -11.92 9.12 12.71
CA ALA A 99 -11.93 9.95 13.91
C ALA A 99 -12.98 9.49 14.93
N MET A 100 -14.16 9.07 14.47
CA MET A 100 -15.18 8.49 15.35
C MET A 100 -14.69 7.21 16.05
N MET A 101 -13.97 6.34 15.33
CA MET A 101 -13.41 5.11 15.89
C MET A 101 -12.17 5.34 16.76
N TYR A 102 -11.46 6.44 16.55
CA TYR A 102 -10.33 6.88 17.38
C TYR A 102 -10.74 7.53 18.69
N LEU A 103 -11.93 8.11 18.76
CA LEU A 103 -12.42 8.86 19.91
C LEU A 103 -12.19 8.19 21.28
N PRO A 104 -12.49 6.88 21.51
CA PRO A 104 -12.23 6.26 22.81
C PRO A 104 -10.74 6.24 23.17
N PHE A 105 -9.86 5.96 22.21
CA PHE A 105 -8.41 5.90 22.43
C PHE A 105 -7.80 7.30 22.55
N PHE A 106 -8.35 8.28 21.82
CA PHE A 106 -8.03 9.69 21.98
C PHE A 106 -8.37 10.17 23.40
N GLY A 107 -9.52 9.79 23.95
CA GLY A 107 -9.91 10.14 25.31
C GLY A 107 -8.95 9.55 26.35
N ILE A 108 -8.54 8.29 26.20
CA ILE A 108 -7.54 7.66 27.07
C ILE A 108 -6.19 8.39 26.95
N ALA A 109 -5.76 8.71 25.72
CA ALA A 109 -4.54 9.48 25.48
C ALA A 109 -4.58 10.85 26.15
N HIS A 110 -5.72 11.52 26.09
CA HIS A 110 -5.89 12.85 26.67
C HIS A 110 -5.76 12.83 28.20
N VAL A 111 -6.38 11.84 28.86
CA VAL A 111 -6.22 11.64 30.31
C VAL A 111 -4.76 11.33 30.64
N TRP A 112 -4.12 10.45 29.88
CA TRP A 112 -2.71 10.12 30.08
C TRP A 112 -1.79 11.33 29.86
N ALA A 113 -2.03 12.13 28.82
CA ALA A 113 -1.25 13.33 28.56
C ALA A 113 -1.36 14.33 29.71
N THR A 114 -2.56 14.52 30.24
CA THR A 114 -2.84 15.45 31.35
C THR A 114 -2.14 15.00 32.64
N VAL A 115 -2.30 13.73 33.04
CA VAL A 115 -1.71 13.20 34.28
C VAL A 115 -0.19 13.01 34.15
N GLY A 116 0.29 12.72 32.94
CA GLY A 116 1.71 12.47 32.66
C GLY A 116 2.51 13.74 32.34
N GLY A 117 1.91 14.93 32.33
CA GLY A 117 2.60 16.19 32.02
C GLY A 117 3.05 16.32 30.55
N PHE A 118 2.42 15.59 29.64
CA PHE A 118 2.69 15.71 28.19
C PHE A 118 1.92 16.89 27.59
N ALA A 119 2.34 17.34 26.41
CA ALA A 119 1.60 18.36 25.66
C ALA A 119 0.19 17.86 25.31
N ILE A 120 -0.82 18.68 25.64
CA ILE A 120 -2.23 18.40 25.40
C ILE A 120 -2.63 19.02 24.05
N ASP A 121 -2.02 18.51 22.98
CA ASP A 121 -2.13 19.08 21.63
C ASP A 121 -2.70 18.08 20.60
N GLY A 122 -3.02 16.86 21.03
CA GLY A 122 -3.50 15.79 20.15
C GLY A 122 -2.41 15.06 19.37
N PHE A 123 -1.14 15.46 19.45
CA PHE A 123 -0.07 14.84 18.65
C PHE A 123 1.09 14.29 19.48
N SER A 124 1.16 14.68 20.75
CA SER A 124 2.18 14.19 21.67
C SER A 124 2.16 12.67 21.86
N PHE A 125 3.22 12.13 22.46
CA PHE A 125 3.47 10.69 22.59
C PHE A 125 2.25 9.86 23.07
N PRO A 126 1.47 10.27 24.10
CA PRO A 126 0.27 9.53 24.52
C PRO A 126 -0.74 9.31 23.39
N TYR A 127 -0.95 10.30 22.52
CA TYR A 127 -1.88 10.20 21.40
C TYR A 127 -1.37 9.23 20.33
N GLN A 128 -0.09 9.33 19.96
CA GLN A 128 0.56 8.40 19.03
C GLN A 128 0.43 6.94 19.52
N ALA A 129 0.74 6.71 20.81
CA ALA A 129 0.72 5.39 21.42
C ALA A 129 -0.69 4.81 21.52
N MET A 130 -1.67 5.55 22.05
CA MET A 130 -3.01 5.00 22.25
C MET A 130 -3.75 4.76 20.94
N ILE A 131 -3.52 5.59 19.92
CA ILE A 131 -4.08 5.34 18.58
C ILE A 131 -3.45 4.08 17.97
N SER A 132 -2.13 3.89 18.11
CA SER A 132 -1.47 2.66 17.65
C SER A 132 -2.00 1.42 18.37
N PHE A 133 -1.99 1.38 19.71
CA PHE A 133 -2.49 0.24 20.47
C PHE A 133 -3.99 0.00 20.28
N GLY A 134 -4.78 1.07 20.14
CA GLY A 134 -6.21 0.97 19.86
C GLY A 134 -6.49 0.27 18.54
N SER A 135 -5.68 0.52 17.50
CA SER A 135 -5.83 -0.15 16.21
C SER A 135 -5.56 -1.66 16.29
N ILE A 136 -4.57 -2.09 17.08
CA ILE A 136 -4.30 -3.50 17.32
C ILE A 136 -5.46 -4.16 18.09
N PHE A 137 -5.95 -3.47 19.12
CA PHE A 137 -7.10 -3.96 19.90
C PHE A 137 -8.35 -4.15 19.04
N VAL A 138 -8.66 -3.20 18.15
CA VAL A 138 -9.77 -3.34 17.19
C VAL A 138 -9.54 -4.53 16.26
N SER A 139 -8.31 -4.72 15.79
CA SER A 139 -7.95 -5.86 14.94
C SER A 139 -8.16 -7.22 15.64
N TRP A 140 -7.88 -7.31 16.94
CA TRP A 140 -8.18 -8.51 17.73
C TRP A 140 -9.67 -8.82 17.80
N ILE A 141 -10.53 -7.80 17.93
CA ILE A 141 -11.99 -7.95 17.83
C ILE A 141 -12.34 -8.51 16.46
N GLY A 142 -11.79 -7.94 15.39
CA GLY A 142 -11.99 -8.41 14.02
C GLY A 142 -11.64 -9.89 13.85
N LEU A 143 -10.44 -10.29 14.26
CA LEU A 143 -9.96 -11.69 14.17
C LEU A 143 -10.80 -12.65 15.04
N TRP A 144 -11.24 -12.22 16.22
CA TRP A 144 -12.14 -13.01 17.06
C TRP A 144 -13.49 -13.27 16.37
N PHE A 145 -14.07 -12.26 15.71
CA PHE A 145 -15.30 -12.43 14.95
C PHE A 145 -15.09 -13.16 13.63
N ALA A 146 -13.94 -13.01 12.95
CA ALA A 146 -13.55 -13.82 11.81
C ALA A 146 -13.54 -15.31 12.19
N ARG A 147 -12.93 -15.66 13.32
CA ARG A 147 -12.96 -17.02 13.89
C ARG A 147 -14.39 -17.50 14.12
N LYS A 148 -15.23 -16.71 14.80
CA LYS A 148 -16.63 -17.07 15.07
C LYS A 148 -17.44 -17.30 13.79
N ASN A 149 -17.18 -16.50 12.76
CA ASN A 149 -17.85 -16.60 11.48
C ASN A 149 -17.44 -17.88 10.73
N LEU A 150 -16.14 -18.20 10.72
CA LEU A 150 -15.61 -19.42 10.11
C LEU A 150 -16.16 -20.69 10.78
N LEU A 151 -16.15 -20.75 12.11
CA LEU A 151 -16.62 -21.91 12.89
C LEU A 151 -18.11 -22.24 12.72
N ARG A 152 -18.86 -21.39 12.01
CA ARG A 152 -20.27 -21.64 11.71
C ARG A 152 -20.48 -22.49 10.46
N PHE A 153 -19.50 -22.51 9.56
CA PHE A 153 -19.56 -23.23 8.28
C PHE A 153 -18.46 -24.29 8.15
N PHE A 154 -17.33 -24.08 8.83
CA PHE A 154 -16.14 -24.92 8.71
C PHE A 154 -15.70 -25.46 10.08
N ASP A 155 -14.92 -26.55 10.06
CA ASP A 155 -14.38 -27.15 11.27
C ASP A 155 -13.29 -26.27 11.94
N ASP A 156 -12.93 -26.65 13.18
CA ASP A 156 -11.92 -25.94 13.98
C ASP A 156 -10.53 -25.88 13.32
N ARG A 157 -10.18 -26.90 12.52
CA ARG A 157 -8.87 -27.00 11.87
C ARG A 157 -8.78 -26.04 10.69
N ILE A 158 -9.82 -25.99 9.86
CA ILE A 158 -9.92 -25.07 8.74
C ILE A 158 -9.93 -23.62 9.23
N ALA A 159 -10.72 -23.32 10.27
CA ALA A 159 -10.73 -22.00 10.88
C ALA A 159 -9.32 -21.60 11.39
N ALA A 160 -8.59 -22.52 12.02
CA ALA A 160 -7.21 -22.28 12.47
C ALA A 160 -6.26 -21.98 11.30
N ILE A 161 -6.28 -22.80 10.24
CA ILE A 161 -5.45 -22.60 9.04
C ILE A 161 -5.74 -21.24 8.41
N VAL A 162 -7.01 -20.91 8.21
CA VAL A 162 -7.42 -19.65 7.58
C VAL A 162 -6.98 -18.43 8.37
N LEU A 163 -7.05 -18.46 9.71
CA LEU A 163 -6.56 -17.37 10.56
C LEU A 163 -5.04 -17.20 10.46
N LEU A 164 -4.29 -18.31 10.49
CA LEU A 164 -2.83 -18.28 10.34
C LEU A 164 -2.44 -17.75 8.96
N VAL A 165 -3.10 -18.22 7.90
CA VAL A 165 -2.84 -17.79 6.52
C VAL A 165 -3.21 -16.33 6.31
N LEU A 166 -4.37 -15.89 6.81
CA LEU A 166 -4.80 -14.50 6.73
C LEU A 166 -3.75 -13.56 7.33
N VAL A 167 -3.21 -13.87 8.50
CA VAL A 167 -2.24 -13.00 9.15
C VAL A 167 -0.85 -13.18 8.53
N LEU A 168 -0.32 -14.39 8.45
CA LEU A 168 1.09 -14.62 8.11
C LEU A 168 1.40 -14.54 6.61
N ALA A 169 0.43 -14.75 5.72
CA ALA A 169 0.66 -14.83 4.28
C ALA A 169 0.02 -13.67 3.50
N THR A 170 -0.59 -12.69 4.18
CA THR A 170 -1.22 -11.54 3.53
C THR A 170 -0.71 -10.22 4.10
N ASN A 171 -0.81 -9.16 3.30
CA ASN A 171 -0.44 -7.82 3.75
C ASN A 171 -1.27 -7.33 4.95
N TYR A 172 -2.34 -8.03 5.38
CA TYR A 172 -3.04 -7.77 6.65
C TYR A 172 -2.06 -7.61 7.83
N PHE A 173 -1.02 -8.45 7.90
CA PHE A 173 0.02 -8.35 8.94
C PHE A 173 0.63 -6.95 9.05
N ASN A 174 1.06 -6.40 7.91
CA ASN A 174 1.68 -5.09 7.83
C ASN A 174 0.73 -3.97 8.30
N TYR A 175 -0.52 -4.01 7.84
CA TYR A 175 -1.52 -2.99 8.12
C TYR A 175 -2.21 -3.13 9.48
N VAL A 176 -1.84 -4.14 10.28
CA VAL A 176 -2.20 -4.19 11.70
C VAL A 176 -1.02 -3.81 12.59
N SER A 177 0.17 -4.38 12.33
CA SER A 177 1.31 -4.22 13.24
C SER A 177 2.04 -2.88 13.08
N PHE A 178 2.10 -2.37 11.84
CA PHE A 178 2.88 -1.16 11.52
C PHE A 178 1.99 -0.03 10.99
N GLY A 179 1.10 -0.36 10.03
CA GLY A 179 0.12 0.56 9.45
C GLY A 179 -1.24 0.55 10.16
N GLY A 180 -1.29 0.13 11.43
CA GLY A 180 -2.52 -0.14 12.18
C GLY A 180 -3.57 0.97 12.13
N PRO A 181 -3.21 2.25 12.31
CA PRO A 181 -4.16 3.37 12.21
C PRO A 181 -4.55 3.78 10.78
N MET A 182 -4.45 2.90 9.80
CA MET A 182 -5.13 3.10 8.52
C MET A 182 -6.57 2.59 8.60
N THR A 183 -7.37 2.81 7.55
CA THR A 183 -8.79 2.40 7.55
C THR A 183 -8.99 0.88 7.52
N HIS A 184 -8.01 0.12 7.04
CA HIS A 184 -8.21 -1.23 6.51
C HIS A 184 -8.58 -2.29 7.57
N ASN A 185 -7.88 -2.28 8.70
CA ASN A 185 -8.12 -3.20 9.81
C ASN A 185 -9.39 -2.86 10.61
N TYR A 186 -9.71 -1.57 10.74
CA TYR A 186 -10.99 -1.11 11.29
C TYR A 186 -12.15 -1.58 10.41
N LEU A 187 -12.07 -1.35 9.10
CA LEU A 187 -13.09 -1.81 8.16
C LEU A 187 -13.19 -3.33 8.15
N PHE A 188 -12.07 -4.07 8.09
CA PHE A 188 -12.07 -5.54 8.24
C PHE A 188 -12.86 -5.98 9.48
N THR A 189 -12.65 -5.32 10.61
CA THR A 189 -13.36 -5.61 11.87
C THR A 189 -14.86 -5.34 11.74
N ILE A 190 -15.24 -4.21 11.15
CA ILE A 190 -16.64 -3.89 10.87
C ILE A 190 -17.27 -4.95 9.98
N TYR A 191 -16.61 -5.38 8.89
CA TYR A 191 -17.09 -6.45 8.02
C TYR A 191 -17.33 -7.75 8.82
N CYS A 192 -16.37 -8.18 9.64
CA CYS A 192 -16.52 -9.37 10.47
C CYS A 192 -17.71 -9.26 11.44
N LEU A 193 -17.90 -8.10 12.06
CA LEU A 193 -19.02 -7.82 12.97
C LEU A 193 -20.36 -7.82 12.23
N VAL A 194 -20.45 -7.15 11.07
CA VAL A 194 -21.68 -7.09 10.26
C VAL A 194 -22.06 -8.48 9.76
N ILE A 195 -21.10 -9.28 9.28
CA ILE A 195 -21.36 -10.67 8.90
C ILE A 195 -21.89 -11.47 10.08
N TRP A 196 -21.25 -11.35 11.25
CA TRP A 196 -21.69 -12.05 12.46
C TRP A 196 -23.09 -11.64 12.93
N LEU A 197 -23.35 -10.33 12.99
CA LEU A 197 -24.65 -9.77 13.39
C LEU A 197 -25.73 -10.12 12.38
N THR A 198 -25.43 -10.13 11.09
CA THR A 198 -26.34 -10.55 10.02
C THR A 198 -26.80 -11.99 10.25
N MET A 199 -25.86 -12.90 10.50
CA MET A 199 -26.19 -14.30 10.78
C MET A 199 -27.07 -14.43 12.03
N LYS A 200 -26.72 -13.72 13.11
CA LYS A 200 -27.51 -13.72 14.34
C LYS A 200 -28.88 -13.08 14.15
N TRP A 201 -28.98 -12.03 13.35
CA TRP A 201 -30.25 -11.35 13.07
C TRP A 201 -31.20 -12.27 12.31
N TYR A 202 -30.73 -13.03 11.33
CA TYR A 202 -31.57 -13.99 10.62
C TYR A 202 -32.01 -15.17 11.49
N GLU A 203 -31.22 -15.60 12.49
CA GLU A 203 -31.65 -16.58 13.48
C GLU A 203 -32.74 -16.02 14.41
N HIS A 204 -32.48 -14.86 15.00
CA HIS A 204 -33.39 -14.19 15.92
C HIS A 204 -33.36 -12.68 15.69
N PRO A 205 -34.33 -12.13 14.93
CA PRO A 205 -34.37 -10.71 14.64
C PRO A 205 -34.68 -9.90 15.89
N THR A 206 -33.80 -8.97 16.28
CA THR A 206 -34.03 -8.05 17.40
C THR A 206 -33.76 -6.61 16.96
N ILE A 207 -34.37 -5.65 17.66
CA ILE A 207 -34.15 -4.21 17.40
C ILE A 207 -32.67 -3.86 17.59
N LEU A 208 -32.07 -4.33 18.68
CA LEU A 208 -30.66 -4.03 18.99
C LEU A 208 -29.72 -4.50 17.88
N ARG A 209 -29.92 -5.71 17.35
CA ARG A 209 -29.11 -6.23 16.22
C ARG A 209 -29.31 -5.40 14.96
N SER A 210 -30.54 -5.00 14.66
CA SER A 210 -30.83 -4.11 13.53
C SER A 210 -30.13 -2.77 13.64
N VAL A 211 -30.22 -2.12 14.81
CA VAL A 211 -29.57 -0.83 15.07
C VAL A 211 -28.06 -0.97 14.92
N PHE A 212 -27.43 -2.01 15.49
CA PHE A 212 -26.00 -2.22 15.33
C PHE A 212 -25.57 -2.51 13.90
N ILE A 213 -26.33 -3.31 13.13
CA ILE A 213 -26.04 -3.55 11.71
C ILE A 213 -26.09 -2.22 10.95
N GLY A 214 -27.15 -1.43 11.13
CA GLY A 214 -27.31 -0.12 10.50
C GLY A 214 -26.19 0.84 10.84
N ALA A 215 -25.89 0.98 12.13
CA ALA A 215 -24.83 1.86 12.62
C ALA A 215 -23.43 1.44 12.12
N LEU A 216 -23.12 0.14 12.08
CA LEU A 216 -21.84 -0.35 11.57
C LEU A 216 -21.70 -0.15 10.05
N CYS A 217 -22.76 -0.42 9.27
CA CYS A 217 -22.75 -0.14 7.83
C CYS A 217 -22.60 1.36 7.55
N GLY A 218 -23.25 2.22 8.35
CA GLY A 218 -23.14 3.67 8.23
C GLY A 218 -21.74 4.15 8.61
N LEU A 219 -21.18 3.64 9.71
CA LEU A 219 -19.80 3.94 10.13
C LEU A 219 -18.76 3.51 9.08
N ALA A 220 -18.93 2.34 8.46
CA ALA A 220 -18.07 1.93 7.34
C ALA A 220 -18.18 2.89 6.15
N THR A 221 -19.41 3.30 5.81
CA THR A 221 -19.67 4.26 4.72
C THR A 221 -19.08 5.64 5.02
N VAL A 222 -19.19 6.16 6.26
CA VAL A 222 -18.51 7.42 6.64
C VAL A 222 -17.00 7.24 6.63
N THR A 223 -16.47 6.08 7.01
CA THR A 223 -15.03 5.82 6.99
C THR A 223 -14.49 5.91 5.57
N ARG A 224 -15.18 5.25 4.62
CA ARG A 224 -14.90 5.32 3.19
C ARG A 224 -16.22 5.16 2.42
N PRO A 225 -16.67 6.16 1.62
CA PRO A 225 -17.96 6.09 0.93
C PRO A 225 -18.16 4.85 0.05
N THR A 226 -17.06 4.33 -0.52
CA THR A 226 -17.06 3.09 -1.32
C THR A 226 -17.51 1.86 -0.54
N GLU A 227 -17.39 1.84 0.78
CA GLU A 227 -17.72 0.70 1.63
C GLU A 227 -19.24 0.52 1.84
N ILE A 228 -20.07 1.41 1.28
CA ILE A 228 -21.53 1.22 1.22
C ILE A 228 -21.91 -0.13 0.58
N ILE A 229 -21.05 -0.67 -0.29
CA ILE A 229 -21.21 -1.99 -0.90
C ILE A 229 -21.28 -3.13 0.12
N MET A 230 -20.84 -2.91 1.36
CA MET A 230 -21.04 -3.84 2.47
C MET A 230 -22.49 -4.25 2.63
N LEU A 231 -23.46 -3.39 2.26
CA LEU A 231 -24.89 -3.68 2.33
C LEU A 231 -25.29 -4.93 1.51
N VAL A 232 -24.51 -5.32 0.50
CA VAL A 232 -24.70 -6.59 -0.22
C VAL A 232 -24.73 -7.78 0.74
N ILE A 233 -23.92 -7.75 1.81
CA ILE A 233 -23.83 -8.82 2.81
C ILE A 233 -25.16 -9.01 3.55
N PRO A 234 -25.68 -8.06 4.35
CA PRO A 234 -26.92 -8.28 5.10
C PRO A 234 -28.11 -8.63 4.22
N PHE A 235 -28.18 -8.14 2.97
CA PHE A 235 -29.29 -8.47 2.07
C PHE A 235 -29.19 -9.85 1.44
N LEU A 236 -28.01 -10.28 1.01
CA LEU A 236 -27.83 -11.53 0.26
C LEU A 236 -27.35 -12.72 1.11
N TRP A 237 -26.89 -12.50 2.34
CA TRP A 237 -26.36 -13.56 3.18
C TRP A 237 -27.42 -14.65 3.44
N GLY A 238 -27.07 -15.91 3.26
CA GLY A 238 -27.95 -17.05 3.54
C GLY A 238 -29.10 -17.22 2.53
N ILE A 239 -29.00 -16.67 1.32
CA ILE A 239 -30.00 -16.88 0.26
C ILE A 239 -29.62 -18.13 -0.53
N ASP A 240 -30.56 -19.09 -0.64
CA ASP A 240 -30.45 -20.24 -1.53
C ASP A 240 -31.03 -19.94 -2.94
N THR A 241 -30.52 -20.67 -3.93
CA THR A 241 -30.67 -20.49 -5.38
C THR A 241 -32.08 -20.75 -5.94
N SER A 242 -32.92 -21.54 -5.29
CA SER A 242 -34.21 -21.97 -5.87
C SER A 242 -35.37 -21.01 -5.55
N ASN A 243 -35.68 -20.81 -4.27
CA ASN A 243 -36.78 -19.95 -3.78
C ASN A 243 -36.33 -18.92 -2.73
N GLY A 244 -35.02 -18.79 -2.51
CA GLY A 244 -34.47 -18.00 -1.40
C GLY A 244 -34.80 -16.52 -1.47
N LEU A 245 -34.88 -15.94 -2.67
CA LEU A 245 -35.16 -14.51 -2.83
C LEU A 245 -36.59 -14.15 -2.41
N THR A 246 -37.59 -14.93 -2.84
CA THR A 246 -38.99 -14.72 -2.45
C THR A 246 -39.17 -14.88 -0.94
N HIS A 247 -38.54 -15.88 -0.34
CA HIS A 247 -38.55 -16.08 1.11
C HIS A 247 -37.86 -14.92 1.85
N ARG A 248 -36.73 -14.43 1.33
CA ARG A 248 -36.01 -13.28 1.87
C ARG A 248 -36.89 -12.03 1.85
N ILE A 249 -37.52 -11.71 0.71
CA ILE A 249 -38.42 -10.55 0.60
C ILE A 249 -39.57 -10.65 1.61
N ARG A 250 -40.21 -11.81 1.72
CA ARG A 250 -41.30 -12.02 2.70
C ARG A 250 -40.82 -11.86 4.13
N PHE A 251 -39.64 -12.38 4.47
CA PHE A 251 -39.03 -12.25 5.79
C PHE A 251 -38.69 -10.78 6.12
N LEU A 252 -38.09 -10.06 5.18
CA LEU A 252 -37.74 -8.65 5.34
C LEU A 252 -39.00 -7.79 5.51
N ARG A 253 -40.07 -8.05 4.74
CA ARG A 253 -41.38 -7.39 4.91
C ARG A 253 -41.98 -7.64 6.29
N LYS A 254 -41.92 -8.88 6.79
CA LYS A 254 -42.38 -9.23 8.16
C LYS A 254 -41.63 -8.44 9.24
N HIS A 255 -40.38 -8.06 8.99
CA HIS A 255 -39.52 -7.34 9.93
C HIS A 255 -39.21 -5.90 9.49
N GLN A 256 -40.07 -5.29 8.66
CA GLN A 256 -39.84 -3.96 8.07
C GLN A 256 -39.51 -2.86 9.10
N TRP A 257 -40.13 -2.87 10.29
CA TRP A 257 -39.80 -1.88 11.33
C TRP A 257 -38.38 -2.03 11.87
N LYS A 258 -37.87 -3.26 11.97
CA LYS A 258 -36.48 -3.50 12.36
C LYS A 258 -35.53 -3.03 11.26
N LEU A 259 -35.91 -3.16 9.99
CA LEU A 259 -35.14 -2.61 8.85
C LEU A 259 -35.17 -1.08 8.83
N LEU A 260 -36.31 -0.46 9.11
CA LEU A 260 -36.41 0.99 9.24
C LEU A 260 -35.48 1.49 10.35
N LEU A 261 -35.46 0.84 11.51
CA LEU A 261 -34.55 1.22 12.60
C LEU A 261 -33.07 1.02 12.22
N ALA A 262 -32.75 0.00 11.42
CA ALA A 262 -31.41 -0.14 10.85
C ALA A 262 -31.07 1.02 9.89
N ALA A 263 -32.00 1.40 9.01
CA ALA A 263 -31.82 2.52 8.09
C ALA A 263 -31.68 3.87 8.83
N VAL A 264 -32.45 4.07 9.91
CA VAL A 264 -32.32 5.25 10.77
C VAL A 264 -30.96 5.26 11.47
N ALA A 265 -30.51 4.14 12.03
CA ALA A 265 -29.18 4.04 12.64
C ALA A 265 -28.04 4.29 11.62
N PHE A 266 -28.19 3.80 10.40
CA PHE A 266 -27.31 4.10 9.28
C PHE A 266 -27.28 5.61 8.98
N ALA A 267 -28.44 6.25 8.86
CA ALA A 267 -28.53 7.69 8.60
C ALA A 267 -27.94 8.54 9.74
N ILE A 268 -28.20 8.17 11.00
CA ILE A 268 -27.66 8.87 12.19
C ILE A 268 -26.13 8.82 12.19
N THR A 269 -25.53 7.69 11.81
CA THR A 269 -24.06 7.57 11.78
C THR A 269 -23.43 8.37 10.63
N LEU A 270 -24.13 8.56 9.51
CA LEU A 270 -23.71 9.45 8.43
C LEU A 270 -23.84 10.94 8.77
N LEU A 271 -24.80 11.28 9.63
CA LEU A 271 -25.23 12.66 9.87
C LEU A 271 -24.09 13.63 10.26
N PRO A 272 -23.12 13.28 11.12
CA PRO A 272 -22.03 14.18 11.47
C PRO A 272 -21.19 14.62 10.25
N GLN A 273 -20.95 13.71 9.29
CA GLN A 273 -20.22 14.04 8.06
C GLN A 273 -21.03 14.97 7.16
N LEU A 274 -22.34 14.72 7.04
CA LEU A 274 -23.24 15.54 6.24
C LEU A 274 -23.38 16.96 6.81
N ILE A 275 -23.48 17.07 8.15
CA ILE A 275 -23.50 18.36 8.85
C ILE A 275 -22.16 19.10 8.63
N TYR A 276 -21.03 18.41 8.73
CA TYR A 276 -19.71 19.00 8.49
C TYR A 276 -19.58 19.59 7.09
N TRP A 277 -19.97 18.84 6.05
CA TRP A 277 -20.01 19.38 4.69
C TRP A 277 -20.97 20.57 4.57
N LYS A 278 -22.20 20.44 5.08
CA LYS A 278 -23.20 21.51 5.00
C LYS A 278 -22.72 22.79 5.67
N ALA A 279 -22.05 22.68 6.82
CA ALA A 279 -21.56 23.82 7.58
C ALA A 279 -20.39 24.53 6.88
N LEU A 280 -19.48 23.78 6.25
CA LEU A 280 -18.24 24.37 5.71
C LEU A 280 -18.33 24.75 4.23
N SER A 281 -18.96 23.92 3.39
CA SER A 281 -19.11 24.20 1.95
C SER A 281 -20.47 24.79 1.58
N GLY A 282 -21.49 24.60 2.42
CA GLY A 282 -22.87 24.94 2.10
C GLY A 282 -23.66 23.79 1.44
N ASP A 283 -23.00 22.67 1.11
CA ASP A 283 -23.60 21.52 0.45
C ASP A 283 -23.69 20.29 1.37
N TRP A 284 -24.78 19.54 1.28
CA TRP A 284 -24.95 18.31 2.08
C TRP A 284 -24.03 17.17 1.65
N VAL A 285 -23.57 17.16 0.40
CA VAL A 285 -22.64 16.18 -0.15
C VAL A 285 -21.56 16.95 -0.89
N TYR A 286 -20.29 16.77 -0.50
CA TYR A 286 -19.18 17.52 -1.04
C TYR A 286 -18.02 16.59 -1.42
N TYR A 287 -17.46 16.77 -2.63
CA TYR A 287 -16.37 15.93 -3.12
C TYR A 287 -15.00 16.48 -2.68
N SER A 288 -14.46 15.93 -1.60
CA SER A 288 -13.23 16.40 -0.95
C SER A 288 -11.92 15.83 -1.53
N TYR A 289 -12.00 14.96 -2.53
CA TYR A 289 -10.82 14.33 -3.16
C TYR A 289 -10.25 15.13 -4.35
N GLN A 290 -10.79 16.32 -4.61
CA GLN A 290 -10.34 17.25 -5.66
C GLN A 290 -10.24 16.57 -7.04
N GLU A 291 -9.06 16.53 -7.64
CA GLU A 291 -8.83 16.00 -8.99
C GLU A 291 -8.80 14.46 -9.06
N GLN A 292 -8.70 13.77 -7.92
CA GLN A 292 -8.67 12.31 -7.89
C GLN A 292 -10.09 11.79 -8.05
N GLY A 293 -10.36 10.94 -9.05
CA GLY A 293 -11.69 10.42 -9.33
C GLY A 293 -11.69 8.92 -9.65
N PHE A 294 -12.62 8.52 -10.51
CA PHE A 294 -12.79 7.13 -10.94
C PHE A 294 -12.80 7.00 -12.46
N SER A 295 -11.92 6.14 -12.96
CA SER A 295 -11.83 5.62 -14.32
C SER A 295 -12.79 4.45 -14.54
N TRP A 296 -14.11 4.70 -14.44
CA TRP A 296 -15.14 3.67 -14.52
C TRP A 296 -15.13 2.84 -15.81
N ALA A 297 -14.84 3.46 -16.95
CA ALA A 297 -14.84 2.80 -18.25
C ALA A 297 -13.55 1.99 -18.54
N SER A 298 -12.46 2.33 -17.86
CA SER A 298 -11.14 1.72 -18.04
C SER A 298 -10.48 1.44 -16.68
N PRO A 299 -11.07 0.57 -15.85
CA PRO A 299 -10.51 0.23 -14.54
C PRO A 299 -9.16 -0.48 -14.70
N HIS A 300 -8.25 -0.17 -13.78
CA HIS A 300 -6.85 -0.59 -13.75
C HIS A 300 -6.67 -2.02 -13.22
N PHE A 301 -7.42 -2.99 -13.77
CA PHE A 301 -7.44 -4.37 -13.27
C PHE A 301 -6.09 -5.06 -13.41
N TYR A 302 -5.47 -4.98 -14.59
CA TYR A 302 -4.19 -5.64 -14.83
C TYR A 302 -3.11 -5.04 -13.94
N GLU A 303 -3.11 -3.72 -13.86
CA GLU A 303 -2.18 -2.92 -13.07
C GLU A 303 -2.30 -3.26 -11.59
N GLY A 304 -3.52 -3.16 -11.05
CA GLY A 304 -3.80 -3.37 -9.63
C GLY A 304 -3.67 -4.80 -9.15
N ILE A 305 -3.72 -5.80 -10.04
CA ILE A 305 -3.66 -7.21 -9.66
C ILE A 305 -2.27 -7.81 -9.92
N PHE A 306 -1.63 -7.50 -11.06
CA PHE A 306 -0.48 -8.27 -11.57
C PHE A 306 0.81 -7.47 -11.75
N THR A 307 0.82 -6.14 -11.56
CA THR A 307 2.08 -5.39 -11.71
C THR A 307 2.96 -5.44 -10.48
N PHE A 308 4.27 -5.29 -10.69
CA PHE A 308 5.26 -5.24 -9.61
C PHE A 308 5.25 -3.93 -8.83
N ARG A 309 4.54 -2.89 -9.30
CA ARG A 309 4.42 -1.62 -8.59
C ARG A 309 3.76 -1.81 -7.23
N ASN A 310 2.61 -2.49 -7.21
CA ASN A 310 1.82 -2.73 -6.00
C ASN A 310 0.74 -3.83 -6.19
N GLY A 311 0.86 -4.67 -7.22
CA GLY A 311 -0.17 -5.62 -7.62
C GLY A 311 -0.59 -6.57 -6.50
N TRP A 312 -1.91 -6.74 -6.31
CA TRP A 312 -2.47 -7.53 -5.22
C TRP A 312 -1.95 -8.96 -5.17
N LEU A 313 -1.95 -9.67 -6.31
CA LEU A 313 -1.55 -11.08 -6.36
C LEU A 313 -0.04 -11.27 -6.49
N ILE A 314 0.72 -10.19 -6.76
CA ILE A 314 2.19 -10.21 -6.70
C ILE A 314 2.65 -10.20 -5.23
N TYR A 315 2.09 -9.30 -4.42
CA TYR A 315 2.47 -9.13 -3.01
C TYR A 315 1.64 -9.97 -2.04
N THR A 316 0.54 -10.57 -2.48
CA THR A 316 -0.30 -11.48 -1.68
C THR A 316 -0.80 -12.65 -2.54
N PRO A 317 0.11 -13.50 -3.06
CA PRO A 317 -0.23 -14.60 -3.96
C PRO A 317 -1.16 -15.65 -3.32
N VAL A 318 -1.17 -15.77 -1.99
CA VAL A 318 -2.05 -16.72 -1.28
C VAL A 318 -3.54 -16.45 -1.52
N MET A 319 -3.91 -15.22 -1.90
CA MET A 319 -5.30 -14.87 -2.22
C MET A 319 -5.80 -15.53 -3.51
N LEU A 320 -4.91 -16.09 -4.35
CA LEU A 320 -5.32 -17.01 -5.43
C LEU A 320 -6.12 -18.19 -4.88
N LEU A 321 -5.77 -18.70 -3.69
CA LEU A 321 -6.49 -19.80 -3.06
C LEU A 321 -7.93 -19.39 -2.70
N ALA A 322 -8.13 -18.13 -2.29
CA ALA A 322 -9.47 -17.58 -2.06
C ALA A 322 -10.26 -17.46 -3.37
N LEU A 323 -9.63 -16.99 -4.46
CA LEU A 323 -10.30 -16.86 -5.76
C LEU A 323 -10.73 -18.22 -6.34
N ILE A 324 -9.84 -19.22 -6.30
CA ILE A 324 -10.18 -20.59 -6.73
C ILE A 324 -11.21 -21.22 -5.77
N GLY A 325 -11.13 -20.86 -4.49
CA GLY A 325 -12.03 -21.29 -3.42
C GLY A 325 -13.52 -21.05 -3.68
N PHE A 326 -13.87 -20.06 -4.51
CA PHE A 326 -15.26 -19.82 -4.93
C PHE A 326 -15.91 -21.06 -5.59
N ILE A 327 -15.12 -21.91 -6.25
CA ILE A 327 -15.61 -23.17 -6.85
C ILE A 327 -16.22 -24.09 -5.78
N TRP A 328 -15.54 -24.25 -4.64
CA TRP A 328 -16.01 -25.10 -3.55
C TRP A 328 -17.03 -24.41 -2.66
N LEU A 329 -16.94 -23.09 -2.53
CA LEU A 329 -17.98 -22.29 -1.90
C LEU A 329 -19.32 -22.51 -2.62
N TYR A 330 -19.35 -22.48 -3.95
CA TYR A 330 -20.53 -22.79 -4.75
C TYR A 330 -21.01 -24.24 -4.60
N LYS A 331 -20.10 -25.20 -4.42
CA LYS A 331 -20.48 -26.63 -4.34
C LYS A 331 -21.01 -27.03 -2.97
N HIS A 332 -20.43 -26.50 -1.90
CA HIS A 332 -20.66 -26.98 -0.53
C HIS A 332 -21.36 -25.97 0.38
N HIS A 333 -21.27 -24.67 0.10
CA HIS A 333 -21.78 -23.57 0.95
C HIS A 333 -22.54 -22.54 0.12
N LYS A 334 -23.52 -23.01 -0.68
CA LYS A 334 -24.30 -22.21 -1.65
C LYS A 334 -24.98 -21.00 -1.02
N GLU A 335 -25.38 -21.13 0.24
CA GLU A 335 -26.12 -20.13 1.00
C GLU A 335 -25.32 -18.83 1.23
N ILE A 336 -23.99 -18.89 1.19
CA ILE A 336 -23.13 -17.70 1.32
C ILE A 336 -22.42 -17.32 0.03
N PHE A 337 -22.49 -18.17 -1.00
CA PHE A 337 -21.79 -17.98 -2.27
C PHE A 337 -22.17 -16.66 -2.96
N ALA A 338 -23.47 -16.41 -3.17
CA ALA A 338 -23.93 -15.23 -3.91
C ALA A 338 -23.51 -13.92 -3.23
N ALA A 339 -23.64 -13.84 -1.90
CA ALA A 339 -23.20 -12.68 -1.13
C ALA A 339 -21.69 -12.46 -1.26
N CYS A 340 -20.88 -13.52 -1.10
CA CYS A 340 -19.43 -13.42 -1.19
C CYS A 340 -18.97 -13.04 -2.60
N LEU A 341 -19.53 -13.67 -3.63
CA LEU A 341 -19.13 -13.44 -5.02
C LEU A 341 -19.53 -12.04 -5.47
N LEU A 342 -20.79 -11.64 -5.27
CA LEU A 342 -21.27 -10.34 -5.72
C LEU A 342 -20.52 -9.20 -5.01
N PHE A 343 -20.33 -9.31 -3.70
CA PHE A 343 -19.50 -8.37 -2.96
C PHE A 343 -18.09 -8.30 -3.54
N SER A 344 -17.43 -9.44 -3.76
CA SER A 344 -16.04 -9.47 -4.21
C SER A 344 -15.89 -8.87 -5.61
N VAL A 345 -16.81 -9.16 -6.53
CA VAL A 345 -16.80 -8.60 -7.91
C VAL A 345 -17.00 -7.08 -7.87
N ILE A 346 -18.01 -6.60 -7.15
CA ILE A 346 -18.30 -5.16 -7.05
C ILE A 346 -17.13 -4.44 -6.36
N ASN A 347 -16.62 -4.99 -5.26
CA ASN A 347 -15.48 -4.42 -4.53
C ASN A 347 -14.25 -4.33 -5.42
N LEU A 348 -13.90 -5.40 -6.15
CA LEU A 348 -12.74 -5.43 -7.05
C LEU A 348 -12.86 -4.35 -8.14
N TYR A 349 -14.06 -4.20 -8.72
CA TYR A 349 -14.33 -3.18 -9.73
C TYR A 349 -14.15 -1.76 -9.18
N ILE A 350 -14.78 -1.44 -8.04
CA ILE A 350 -14.68 -0.10 -7.45
C ILE A 350 -13.25 0.21 -7.02
N VAL A 351 -12.56 -0.75 -6.41
CA VAL A 351 -11.18 -0.58 -5.94
C VAL A 351 -10.22 -0.26 -7.09
N TYR A 352 -10.36 -0.92 -8.24
CA TYR A 352 -9.48 -0.70 -9.40
C TYR A 352 -10.03 0.30 -10.42
N ALA A 353 -11.26 0.78 -10.26
CA ALA A 353 -11.76 1.94 -10.99
C ALA A 353 -11.20 3.27 -10.43
N TRP A 354 -10.66 3.29 -9.20
CA TRP A 354 -10.05 4.50 -8.63
C TRP A 354 -8.79 4.93 -9.40
N ASP A 355 -8.66 6.22 -9.73
CA ASP A 355 -7.57 6.73 -10.58
C ASP A 355 -6.18 6.45 -9.98
N ILE A 356 -6.07 6.59 -8.66
CA ILE A 356 -4.86 6.22 -7.91
C ILE A 356 -4.96 4.76 -7.47
N TRP A 357 -5.08 3.85 -8.45
CA TRP A 357 -5.25 2.41 -8.23
C TRP A 357 -4.12 1.77 -7.41
N TRP A 358 -2.96 2.44 -7.31
CA TRP A 358 -1.86 2.00 -6.46
C TRP A 358 -1.97 2.42 -4.99
N TYR A 359 -2.99 3.21 -4.65
CA TYR A 359 -3.28 3.66 -3.30
C TYR A 359 -2.08 4.26 -2.57
N GLY A 360 -1.21 5.00 -3.27
CA GLY A 360 -0.03 5.66 -2.70
C GLY A 360 1.00 4.68 -2.12
N GLY A 361 1.77 5.14 -1.12
CA GLY A 361 2.87 4.44 -0.44
C GLY A 361 2.46 3.14 0.28
N SER A 362 2.05 2.14 -0.48
CA SER A 362 1.40 0.92 0.00
C SER A 362 2.24 -0.33 -0.25
N PHE A 363 2.25 -1.23 0.74
CA PHE A 363 2.68 -2.62 0.59
C PHE A 363 1.54 -3.47 0.01
N GLY A 364 1.65 -3.77 -1.29
CA GLY A 364 0.58 -4.43 -2.05
C GLY A 364 -0.71 -3.62 -2.09
N SER A 365 -1.78 -4.21 -2.63
CA SER A 365 -3.09 -3.55 -2.73
C SER A 365 -3.79 -3.47 -1.37
N ARG A 366 -3.52 -2.41 -0.60
CA ARG A 366 -4.07 -2.20 0.75
C ARG A 366 -5.59 -2.08 0.80
N ALA A 367 -6.18 -1.53 -0.25
CA ALA A 367 -7.63 -1.39 -0.38
C ALA A 367 -8.39 -2.72 -0.49
N MET A 368 -7.69 -3.85 -0.71
CA MET A 368 -8.32 -5.17 -0.70
C MET A 368 -8.46 -5.75 0.71
N ILE A 369 -7.77 -5.23 1.71
CA ILE A 369 -7.65 -5.87 3.02
C ILE A 369 -9.00 -6.01 3.73
N GLN A 370 -9.86 -5.00 3.68
CA GLN A 370 -11.18 -5.08 4.31
C GLN A 370 -12.07 -6.16 3.67
N SER A 371 -11.88 -6.44 2.36
CA SER A 371 -12.56 -7.52 1.66
C SER A 371 -12.15 -8.91 2.12
N TYR A 372 -11.02 -9.04 2.83
CA TYR A 372 -10.56 -10.34 3.35
C TYR A 372 -11.53 -10.93 4.36
N ALA A 373 -12.32 -10.09 5.06
CA ALA A 373 -13.39 -10.56 5.93
C ALA A 373 -14.47 -11.38 5.18
N VAL A 374 -14.60 -11.18 3.86
CA VAL A 374 -15.48 -11.96 2.98
C VAL A 374 -14.69 -13.05 2.25
N LEU A 375 -13.45 -12.78 1.81
CA LEU A 375 -12.62 -13.76 1.08
C LEU A 375 -12.10 -14.91 1.95
N ILE A 376 -12.16 -14.81 3.29
CA ILE A 376 -11.85 -15.94 4.18
C ILE A 376 -12.81 -17.13 3.99
N PHE A 377 -14.04 -16.92 3.53
CA PHE A 377 -15.02 -18.00 3.31
C PHE A 377 -14.66 -18.87 2.09
N PRO A 378 -14.45 -18.32 0.87
CA PRO A 378 -13.98 -19.14 -0.24
C PRO A 378 -12.59 -19.71 0.03
N MET A 379 -11.69 -19.01 0.73
CA MET A 379 -10.41 -19.57 1.16
C MET A 379 -10.57 -20.78 2.09
N ALA A 380 -11.52 -20.73 3.03
CA ALA A 380 -11.85 -21.85 3.90
C ALA A 380 -12.40 -23.04 3.11
N ALA A 381 -13.30 -22.80 2.16
CA ALA A 381 -13.84 -23.84 1.28
C ALA A 381 -12.75 -24.50 0.42
N PHE A 382 -11.74 -23.74 -0.02
CA PHE A 382 -10.55 -24.29 -0.69
C PHE A 382 -9.78 -25.26 0.23
N PHE A 383 -9.47 -24.85 1.46
CA PHE A 383 -8.74 -25.70 2.40
C PHE A 383 -9.54 -26.94 2.81
N GLU A 384 -10.86 -26.82 2.97
CA GLU A 384 -11.76 -27.95 3.23
C GLU A 384 -11.60 -29.03 2.14
N TYR A 385 -11.63 -28.62 0.87
CA TYR A 385 -11.37 -29.52 -0.25
C TYR A 385 -9.96 -30.13 -0.24
N VAL A 386 -8.92 -29.32 -0.02
CA VAL A 386 -7.52 -29.79 -0.01
C VAL A 386 -7.30 -30.82 1.11
N ILE A 387 -7.90 -30.62 2.28
CA ILE A 387 -7.81 -31.59 3.37
C ILE A 387 -8.41 -32.93 2.94
N MET A 388 -9.43 -32.98 2.09
CA MET A 388 -9.95 -34.26 1.58
C MET A 388 -9.02 -34.94 0.57
N LYS A 389 -8.08 -34.22 -0.05
CA LYS A 389 -7.21 -34.72 -1.12
C LYS A 389 -5.76 -34.91 -0.66
N LYS A 390 -5.42 -36.11 -0.18
CA LYS A 390 -4.10 -36.45 0.40
C LYS A 390 -2.89 -36.00 -0.44
N MET A 391 -2.97 -36.12 -1.77
CA MET A 391 -1.88 -35.73 -2.69
C MET A 391 -1.69 -34.21 -2.80
N LEU A 392 -2.75 -33.41 -2.63
CA LEU A 392 -2.67 -31.95 -2.73
C LEU A 392 -2.14 -31.31 -1.46
N ARG A 393 -2.32 -31.95 -0.30
CA ARG A 393 -1.92 -31.42 1.01
C ARG A 393 -0.45 -30.94 1.06
N PRO A 394 0.56 -31.76 0.71
CA PRO A 394 1.95 -31.31 0.82
C PRO A 394 2.25 -30.16 -0.14
N VAL A 395 1.74 -30.22 -1.37
CA VAL A 395 1.96 -29.18 -2.39
C VAL A 395 1.38 -27.83 -1.94
N ILE A 396 0.14 -27.83 -1.47
CA ILE A 396 -0.52 -26.62 -0.97
C ILE A 396 0.13 -26.13 0.31
N ALA A 397 0.54 -27.03 1.22
CA ALA A 397 1.26 -26.64 2.44
C ALA A 397 2.59 -25.95 2.12
N ILE A 398 3.39 -26.51 1.20
CA ILE A 398 4.65 -25.88 0.73
C ILE A 398 4.36 -24.52 0.09
N GLY A 399 3.35 -24.42 -0.77
CA GLY A 399 2.96 -23.15 -1.40
C GLY A 399 2.53 -22.09 -0.38
N VAL A 400 1.75 -22.47 0.64
CA VAL A 400 1.35 -21.58 1.73
C VAL A 400 2.55 -21.15 2.58
N LEU A 401 3.44 -22.07 2.93
CA LEU A 401 4.67 -21.75 3.68
C LEU A 401 5.57 -20.78 2.90
N PHE A 402 5.69 -20.97 1.59
CA PHE A 402 6.38 -20.03 0.71
C PHE A 402 5.70 -18.65 0.72
N CYS A 403 4.36 -18.59 0.67
CA CYS A 403 3.63 -17.32 0.75
C CYS A 403 3.81 -16.64 2.11
N CYS A 404 3.83 -17.39 3.22
CA CYS A 404 4.16 -16.85 4.55
C CYS A 404 5.57 -16.27 4.57
N TRP A 405 6.56 -17.03 4.10
CA TRP A 405 7.95 -16.58 4.02
C TRP A 405 8.07 -15.29 3.19
N LEU A 406 7.45 -15.27 2.00
CA LEU A 406 7.45 -14.12 1.10
C LEU A 406 6.84 -12.89 1.78
N ASN A 407 5.68 -13.03 2.41
CA ASN A 407 5.01 -11.93 3.06
C ASN A 407 5.81 -11.36 4.23
N LEU A 408 6.35 -12.23 5.08
CA LEU A 408 7.17 -11.83 6.23
C LEU A 408 8.46 -11.13 5.77
N LEU A 409 9.13 -11.68 4.75
CA LEU A 409 10.32 -11.06 4.16
C LEU A 409 10.00 -9.68 3.58
N GLN A 410 8.95 -9.55 2.77
CA GLN A 410 8.60 -8.28 2.15
C GLN A 410 8.12 -7.25 3.17
N THR A 411 7.40 -7.68 4.23
CA THR A 411 7.05 -6.79 5.34
C THR A 411 8.31 -6.30 6.04
N TYR A 412 9.29 -7.17 6.28
CA TYR A 412 10.60 -6.74 6.78
C TYR A 412 11.26 -5.74 5.82
N GLN A 413 11.26 -5.98 4.51
CA GLN A 413 11.82 -5.04 3.52
C GLN A 413 11.13 -3.67 3.53
N CYS A 414 9.84 -3.60 3.87
CA CYS A 414 9.08 -2.33 4.00
C CYS A 414 9.53 -1.47 5.17
N HIS A 415 9.99 -2.08 6.27
CA HIS A 415 10.37 -1.36 7.50
C HIS A 415 11.88 -1.37 7.75
N ALA A 416 12.63 -2.19 7.02
CA ALA A 416 14.08 -2.10 6.93
C ALA A 416 14.48 -0.91 6.07
N LYS A 417 15.52 -0.18 6.50
CA LYS A 417 15.92 1.08 5.87
C LYS A 417 16.25 0.90 4.38
N GLY A 418 15.42 1.49 3.53
CA GLY A 418 15.70 1.73 2.12
C GLY A 418 15.68 0.52 1.20
N ILE A 419 15.09 -0.62 1.60
CA ILE A 419 15.00 -1.81 0.74
C ILE A 419 13.77 -1.74 -0.17
N PHE A 420 12.57 -1.65 0.43
CA PHE A 420 11.34 -1.52 -0.34
C PHE A 420 11.06 -0.06 -0.67
N GLU A 421 10.74 0.22 -1.93
CA GLU A 421 10.52 1.58 -2.43
C GLU A 421 9.06 1.71 -2.86
N ALA A 422 8.20 2.06 -1.90
CA ALA A 422 6.78 2.18 -2.13
C ALA A 422 6.48 3.14 -3.30
N GLU A 423 5.47 2.81 -4.10
CA GLU A 423 5.10 3.47 -5.37
C GLU A 423 6.10 3.35 -6.52
N ASN A 424 7.38 3.11 -6.25
CA ASN A 424 8.45 3.11 -7.25
C ASN A 424 8.91 1.71 -7.66
N MET A 425 8.40 0.66 -7.01
CA MET A 425 8.75 -0.73 -7.32
C MET A 425 8.58 -1.05 -8.82
N THR A 426 9.62 -1.63 -9.41
CA THR A 426 9.61 -2.15 -10.79
C THR A 426 9.83 -3.66 -10.78
N ARG A 427 9.56 -4.31 -11.92
CA ARG A 427 9.88 -5.74 -12.10
C ARG A 427 11.38 -6.01 -11.89
N ALA A 428 12.25 -5.19 -12.47
CA ALA A 428 13.70 -5.38 -12.38
C ALA A 428 14.17 -5.26 -10.93
N TYR A 429 13.73 -4.22 -10.21
CA TYR A 429 14.09 -4.03 -8.81
C TYR A 429 13.50 -5.10 -7.90
N TYR A 430 12.25 -5.50 -8.10
CA TYR A 430 11.63 -6.58 -7.33
C TYR A 430 12.48 -7.85 -7.33
N TRP A 431 12.94 -8.29 -8.51
CA TRP A 431 13.80 -9.47 -8.62
C TRP A 431 15.22 -9.22 -8.11
N ARG A 432 15.74 -7.99 -8.23
CA ARG A 432 17.05 -7.60 -7.65
C ARG A 432 17.09 -7.77 -6.13
N ILE A 433 15.99 -7.47 -5.45
CA ILE A 433 15.89 -7.55 -3.99
C ILE A 433 15.22 -8.83 -3.49
N PHE A 434 14.80 -9.72 -4.38
CA PHE A 434 14.07 -10.93 -4.02
C PHE A 434 14.91 -11.82 -3.10
N GLY A 435 14.37 -12.16 -1.92
CA GLY A 435 15.11 -12.96 -0.94
C GLY A 435 16.14 -12.19 -0.10
N LYS A 436 16.40 -10.90 -0.37
CA LYS A 436 17.42 -10.11 0.32
C LYS A 436 16.89 -9.40 1.57
N THR A 437 17.71 -9.33 2.61
CA THR A 437 17.46 -8.57 3.86
C THR A 437 18.33 -7.32 4.00
N SER A 438 19.22 -7.08 3.04
CA SER A 438 20.04 -5.88 2.87
C SER A 438 20.35 -5.72 1.36
N ILE A 439 20.60 -4.48 0.94
CA ILE A 439 20.93 -4.16 -0.46
C ILE A 439 22.04 -3.13 -0.50
N GLU A 440 22.79 -3.12 -1.60
CA GLU A 440 23.72 -2.03 -1.90
C GLU A 440 22.95 -0.84 -2.50
N PRO A 441 23.35 0.42 -2.27
CA PRO A 441 22.71 1.57 -2.91
C PRO A 441 22.60 1.46 -4.44
N SER A 442 23.59 0.83 -5.09
CA SER A 442 23.62 0.56 -6.53
C SER A 442 22.48 -0.35 -7.01
N ASP A 443 21.95 -1.25 -6.16
CA ASP A 443 20.81 -2.11 -6.50
C ASP A 443 19.58 -1.28 -6.92
N LYS A 444 19.45 -0.05 -6.38
CA LYS A 444 18.35 0.89 -6.69
C LYS A 444 18.36 1.40 -8.13
N LYS A 445 19.45 1.23 -8.88
CA LYS A 445 19.47 1.50 -10.33
C LYS A 445 18.34 0.76 -11.05
N MET A 446 17.97 -0.45 -10.59
CA MET A 446 16.90 -1.25 -11.20
C MET A 446 15.49 -0.67 -11.00
N LEU A 447 15.32 0.40 -10.20
CA LEU A 447 14.06 1.16 -10.12
C LEU A 447 13.83 2.02 -11.36
N ASP A 448 14.89 2.37 -12.08
CA ASP A 448 14.84 3.16 -13.31
C ASP A 448 15.15 2.28 -14.52
N SER A 449 16.20 1.47 -14.39
CA SER A 449 16.74 0.65 -15.46
C SER A 449 16.08 -0.72 -15.54
N LYS A 450 15.75 -1.14 -16.77
CA LYS A 450 15.11 -2.45 -17.04
C LYS A 450 16.10 -3.53 -17.46
N GLU A 451 17.33 -3.15 -17.75
CA GLU A 451 18.35 -3.99 -18.35
C GLU A 451 19.66 -3.79 -17.57
N GLU A 452 20.36 -4.89 -17.29
CA GLU A 452 21.72 -4.88 -16.75
C GLU A 452 22.54 -5.88 -17.55
N MET A 453 23.79 -5.53 -17.82
CA MET A 453 24.67 -6.37 -18.60
C MET A 453 24.94 -7.71 -17.90
N PRO A 454 24.84 -8.84 -18.60
CA PRO A 454 25.25 -10.14 -18.07
C PRO A 454 26.70 -10.12 -17.58
N ALA A 455 26.95 -10.74 -16.42
CA ALA A 455 28.27 -10.77 -15.80
C ALA A 455 29.35 -11.35 -16.74
N GLU A 456 28.99 -12.35 -17.55
CA GLU A 456 29.87 -13.03 -18.51
C GLU A 456 30.39 -12.11 -19.64
N LEU A 457 29.72 -10.98 -19.90
CA LEU A 457 30.14 -10.02 -20.92
C LEU A 457 31.05 -8.93 -20.36
N ILE A 458 31.16 -8.79 -19.05
CA ILE A 458 31.98 -7.75 -18.41
C ILE A 458 33.45 -7.92 -18.81
N ASP A 459 33.95 -9.16 -18.84
CA ASP A 459 35.34 -9.47 -19.23
C ASP A 459 35.60 -9.28 -20.73
N LYS A 460 34.55 -9.09 -21.54
CA LYS A 460 34.63 -8.85 -23.00
C LYS A 460 34.51 -7.38 -23.37
N LEU A 461 34.39 -6.48 -22.39
CA LEU A 461 34.24 -5.05 -22.63
C LEU A 461 35.48 -4.47 -23.32
N LYS A 462 35.24 -3.73 -24.40
CA LYS A 462 36.25 -2.96 -25.12
C LYS A 462 35.89 -1.49 -25.09
N LEU A 463 36.84 -0.65 -24.69
CA LEU A 463 36.68 0.80 -24.70
C LEU A 463 36.40 1.30 -26.13
N ILE A 464 35.35 2.07 -26.30
CA ILE A 464 34.99 2.72 -27.58
C ILE A 464 34.94 4.25 -27.47
N TYR A 465 34.84 4.80 -26.26
CA TYR A 465 34.84 6.24 -26.02
C TYR A 465 35.28 6.56 -24.58
N GLU A 466 36.05 7.63 -24.39
CA GLU A 466 36.50 8.07 -23.06
C GLU A 466 36.61 9.61 -23.01
N VAL A 467 36.15 10.19 -21.91
CA VAL A 467 36.30 11.60 -21.54
C VAL A 467 36.66 11.64 -20.05
N LYS A 468 37.90 12.05 -19.74
CA LYS A 468 38.42 12.16 -18.37
C LYS A 468 39.23 13.44 -18.22
N SER A 469 39.04 14.17 -17.13
CA SER A 469 39.90 15.32 -16.79
C SER A 469 41.31 14.89 -16.35
N THR A 470 42.31 15.72 -16.63
CA THR A 470 43.71 15.42 -16.31
C THR A 470 43.98 15.33 -14.81
N ASP A 471 43.24 16.08 -13.99
CA ASP A 471 43.44 16.19 -12.54
C ASP A 471 42.42 15.39 -11.72
N PHE A 472 41.57 14.58 -12.36
CA PHE A 472 40.48 13.86 -11.71
C PHE A 472 40.94 13.05 -10.47
N ASP A 473 42.07 12.35 -10.59
CA ASP A 473 42.59 11.50 -9.51
C ASP A 473 42.95 12.32 -8.25
N SER A 474 43.41 13.56 -8.42
CA SER A 474 43.69 14.50 -7.34
C SER A 474 42.40 15.04 -6.71
N LEU A 475 41.41 15.40 -7.54
CA LEU A 475 40.10 15.90 -7.09
C LEU A 475 39.33 14.87 -6.28
N ARG A 476 39.43 13.60 -6.68
CA ARG A 476 38.80 12.47 -6.00
C ARG A 476 39.28 12.30 -4.57
N GLN A 477 40.56 12.60 -4.30
CA GLN A 477 41.13 12.51 -2.96
C GLN A 477 40.69 13.67 -2.05
N LEU A 478 40.43 14.84 -2.64
CA LEU A 478 40.14 16.07 -1.91
C LEU A 478 38.63 16.34 -1.72
N ASN A 479 37.74 15.61 -2.41
CA ASN A 479 36.29 15.88 -2.47
C ASN A 479 35.96 17.32 -2.89
N THR A 480 36.80 17.93 -3.73
CA THR A 480 36.66 19.33 -4.15
C THR A 480 36.20 19.46 -5.61
N TYR A 481 35.41 20.49 -5.89
CA TYR A 481 35.12 20.93 -7.25
C TYR A 481 36.28 21.77 -7.80
N ALA A 482 36.66 21.56 -9.06
CA ALA A 482 37.54 22.44 -9.80
C ALA A 482 36.90 22.86 -11.12
N ASP A 483 36.78 24.17 -11.30
CA ASP A 483 36.15 24.78 -12.47
C ASP A 483 36.91 24.46 -13.77
N GLY A 484 36.17 24.24 -14.85
CA GLY A 484 36.70 23.89 -16.18
C GLY A 484 37.25 22.47 -16.36
N LEU A 485 37.39 21.67 -15.28
CA LEU A 485 37.91 20.30 -15.37
C LEU A 485 36.82 19.24 -15.51
N LEU A 486 35.63 19.48 -14.96
CA LEU A 486 34.57 18.47 -14.88
C LEU A 486 33.21 19.07 -15.25
N ILE A 487 32.26 18.22 -15.61
CA ILE A 487 30.91 18.65 -15.95
C ILE A 487 30.20 19.01 -14.65
N GLN A 488 29.86 20.29 -14.47
CA GLN A 488 29.01 20.76 -13.39
C GLN A 488 27.60 21.03 -13.94
N LEU A 489 26.61 20.30 -13.43
CA LEU A 489 25.21 20.64 -13.62
C LEU A 489 24.69 21.38 -12.39
N ASN A 490 23.85 22.39 -12.62
CA ASN A 490 23.25 23.23 -11.58
C ASN A 490 21.98 23.90 -12.13
N ASP A 491 21.45 24.90 -11.43
CA ASP A 491 20.28 25.67 -11.85
C ASP A 491 20.43 26.31 -13.24
N SER A 492 21.63 26.78 -13.57
CA SER A 492 21.98 27.52 -14.78
C SER A 492 22.36 26.60 -15.95
N LEU A 493 22.98 25.45 -15.67
CA LEU A 493 23.33 24.43 -16.66
C LEU A 493 22.63 23.11 -16.33
N GLN A 494 21.46 22.92 -16.96
CA GLN A 494 20.59 21.76 -16.68
C GLN A 494 20.99 20.49 -17.43
N THR A 495 21.70 20.58 -18.56
CA THR A 495 22.00 19.41 -19.40
C THR A 495 23.44 19.47 -19.87
N SER A 496 24.12 18.32 -19.87
CA SER A 496 25.43 18.20 -20.51
C SER A 496 25.30 18.29 -22.03
N VAL A 497 26.40 18.59 -22.73
CA VAL A 497 26.46 18.38 -24.18
C VAL A 497 26.19 16.90 -24.48
N PRO A 498 25.33 16.55 -25.46
CA PRO A 498 25.11 15.16 -25.83
C PRO A 498 26.32 14.60 -26.56
N TYR A 499 26.80 13.43 -26.11
CA TYR A 499 27.87 12.70 -26.76
C TYR A 499 27.28 11.71 -27.76
N LEU A 500 27.71 11.80 -29.03
CA LEU A 500 27.26 10.94 -30.13
C LEU A 500 28.37 9.98 -30.52
N ILE A 501 28.12 8.69 -30.38
CA ILE A 501 29.08 7.61 -30.61
C ILE A 501 28.51 6.69 -31.69
N PRO A 502 29.18 6.54 -32.86
CA PRO A 502 28.74 5.60 -33.89
C PRO A 502 28.77 4.15 -33.37
N VAL A 503 27.77 3.35 -33.75
CA VAL A 503 27.68 1.93 -33.41
C VAL A 503 27.41 1.06 -34.63
N ASP A 504 27.76 -0.22 -34.55
CA ASP A 504 27.65 -1.15 -35.68
C ASP A 504 26.18 -1.48 -36.02
N LYS A 505 25.69 -0.92 -37.13
CA LYS A 505 24.31 -1.12 -37.59
C LYS A 505 23.97 -2.60 -37.79
N GLY A 506 22.92 -3.04 -37.11
CA GLY A 506 22.35 -4.38 -37.27
C GLY A 506 23.07 -5.50 -36.53
N LYS A 507 24.12 -5.20 -35.75
CA LYS A 507 24.75 -6.17 -34.85
C LYS A 507 24.10 -6.17 -33.47
N GLU A 508 24.32 -7.26 -32.74
CA GLU A 508 23.89 -7.40 -31.35
C GLU A 508 25.07 -7.27 -30.40
N PHE A 509 24.98 -6.33 -29.46
CA PHE A 509 26.02 -6.03 -28.49
C PHE A 509 25.45 -5.30 -27.29
N TRP A 510 26.20 -5.33 -26.19
CA TRP A 510 25.94 -4.57 -24.98
C TRP A 510 26.87 -3.37 -24.90
N ILE A 511 26.34 -2.25 -24.42
CA ILE A 511 27.12 -1.07 -24.10
C ILE A 511 27.03 -0.81 -22.60
N ARG A 512 28.16 -0.49 -21.98
CA ARG A 512 28.26 0.08 -20.63
C ARG A 512 28.78 1.49 -20.73
N ALA A 513 28.02 2.45 -20.21
CA ALA A 513 28.54 3.78 -19.93
C ALA A 513 28.80 3.92 -18.43
N THR A 514 30.01 4.32 -18.07
CA THR A 514 30.50 4.48 -16.71
C THR A 514 30.88 5.93 -16.50
N ALA A 515 30.51 6.54 -15.37
CA ALA A 515 30.97 7.87 -15.01
C ALA A 515 31.20 7.97 -13.50
N SER A 516 32.13 8.82 -13.10
CA SER A 516 32.30 9.22 -11.70
C SER A 516 31.46 10.45 -11.41
N VAL A 517 30.75 10.43 -10.27
CA VAL A 517 29.80 11.48 -9.88
C VAL A 517 30.03 11.92 -8.44
N PHE A 518 29.76 13.20 -8.15
CA PHE A 518 29.79 13.78 -6.82
C PHE A 518 28.71 14.87 -6.69
N PHE A 519 28.04 14.94 -5.56
CA PHE A 519 27.10 16.01 -5.23
C PHE A 519 27.15 16.30 -3.73
N PRO A 520 27.19 17.58 -3.31
CA PRO A 520 27.26 17.95 -1.91
C PRO A 520 25.91 17.71 -1.19
N ASP A 521 24.81 18.02 -1.87
CA ASP A 521 23.46 17.94 -1.35
C ASP A 521 22.61 17.00 -2.20
N LYS A 522 21.97 16.02 -1.56
CA LYS A 522 21.07 15.11 -2.25
C LYS A 522 19.79 15.83 -2.68
N GLU A 523 19.38 15.60 -3.93
CA GLU A 523 18.02 15.87 -4.39
C GLU A 523 17.10 14.74 -3.90
N TRP A 524 16.11 15.09 -3.10
CA TRP A 524 15.17 14.13 -2.52
C TRP A 524 13.91 13.97 -3.36
N ASP A 525 13.57 14.98 -4.17
CA ASP A 525 12.50 14.84 -5.15
C ASP A 525 12.98 13.96 -6.30
N THR A 526 12.43 12.76 -6.38
CA THR A 526 12.78 11.79 -7.42
C THR A 526 12.57 12.32 -8.84
N TRP A 527 11.67 13.27 -9.06
CA TRP A 527 11.43 13.83 -10.39
C TRP A 527 12.51 14.82 -10.83
N LEU A 528 13.17 15.46 -9.86
CA LEU A 528 14.24 16.43 -10.08
C LEU A 528 15.64 15.80 -10.01
N MET A 529 15.77 14.54 -9.59
CA MET A 529 17.07 13.86 -9.55
C MET A 529 17.76 13.86 -10.93
N THR A 530 19.07 14.09 -10.92
CA THR A 530 19.90 14.08 -12.11
C THR A 530 19.86 12.71 -12.78
N GLN A 531 19.65 12.70 -14.09
CA GLN A 531 19.50 11.52 -14.91
C GLN A 531 20.76 11.28 -15.73
N PHE A 532 21.25 10.04 -15.73
CA PHE A 532 22.23 9.56 -16.71
C PHE A 532 21.48 8.72 -17.74
N SER A 533 21.42 9.21 -18.98
CA SER A 533 20.56 8.67 -20.04
C SER A 533 21.36 8.20 -21.24
N LEU A 534 21.04 7.00 -21.74
CA LEU A 534 21.56 6.41 -22.96
C LEU A 534 20.40 6.20 -23.93
N LYS A 535 20.58 6.63 -25.18
CA LYS A 535 19.59 6.53 -26.25
C LYS A 535 20.23 5.95 -27.51
N LEU A 536 19.59 4.96 -28.10
CA LEU A 536 19.97 4.41 -29.39
C LEU A 536 19.12 5.07 -30.48
N TYR A 537 19.77 5.46 -31.57
CA TYR A 537 19.15 6.04 -32.75
C TYR A 537 19.41 5.17 -33.97
N ALA A 538 18.41 5.07 -34.84
CA ALA A 538 18.53 4.55 -36.19
C ALA A 538 18.01 5.62 -37.15
N GLU A 539 18.83 6.09 -38.08
CA GLU A 539 18.44 7.11 -39.07
C GLU A 539 17.79 8.34 -38.40
N GLN A 540 18.41 8.86 -37.33
CA GLN A 540 17.95 10.00 -36.52
C GLN A 540 16.65 9.80 -35.72
N LYS A 541 16.09 8.58 -35.69
CA LYS A 541 14.93 8.23 -34.87
C LYS A 541 15.36 7.44 -33.63
N GLU A 542 14.89 7.85 -32.45
CA GLU A 542 15.10 7.11 -31.21
C GLU A 542 14.41 5.73 -31.31
N VAL A 543 15.19 4.65 -31.14
CA VAL A 543 14.71 3.26 -31.23
C VAL A 543 14.69 2.55 -29.88
N TRP A 544 15.56 2.96 -28.96
CA TRP A 544 15.63 2.38 -27.61
C TRP A 544 16.30 3.36 -26.65
N ASN A 545 15.98 3.28 -25.37
CA ASN A 545 16.63 4.07 -24.35
C ASN A 545 16.74 3.31 -23.03
N ASN A 546 17.69 3.74 -22.20
CA ASN A 546 17.80 3.34 -20.81
C ASN A 546 18.33 4.52 -20.00
N MET A 547 17.96 4.61 -18.72
CA MET A 547 18.40 5.69 -17.87
C MET A 547 18.46 5.26 -16.41
N MET A 548 19.18 6.02 -15.59
CA MET A 548 19.08 5.94 -14.14
C MET A 548 19.11 7.33 -13.49
N ARG A 549 18.46 7.46 -12.33
CA ARG A 549 18.59 8.65 -11.48
C ARG A 549 19.79 8.47 -10.56
N ILE A 550 20.79 9.33 -10.70
CA ILE A 550 22.09 9.18 -10.02
C ILE A 550 21.90 9.20 -8.50
N GLN A 551 21.30 10.26 -7.96
CA GLN A 551 21.13 10.46 -6.52
C GLN A 551 20.29 9.36 -5.84
N ARG A 552 19.49 8.60 -6.60
CA ARG A 552 18.70 7.48 -6.07
C ARG A 552 19.57 6.32 -5.60
N ASN A 553 20.69 6.08 -6.28
CA ASN A 553 21.56 4.93 -6.07
C ASN A 553 22.95 5.29 -5.52
N THR A 554 23.15 6.56 -5.13
CA THR A 554 24.40 7.11 -4.60
C THR A 554 24.20 7.90 -3.30
N GLU A 555 25.31 8.19 -2.63
CA GLU A 555 25.44 8.94 -1.38
C GLU A 555 25.97 10.35 -1.66
N GLN A 556 25.49 11.34 -0.91
CA GLN A 556 26.01 12.70 -0.99
C GLN A 556 27.40 12.81 -0.35
N GLY A 557 28.21 13.75 -0.83
CA GLY A 557 29.48 14.12 -0.21
C GLY A 557 30.64 13.15 -0.47
N LYS A 558 30.52 12.22 -1.43
CA LYS A 558 31.61 11.31 -1.84
C LYS A 558 31.60 11.06 -3.35
N TRP A 559 32.78 10.95 -3.96
CA TRP A 559 32.91 10.52 -5.35
C TRP A 559 32.55 9.04 -5.48
N GLN A 560 31.63 8.72 -6.39
CA GLN A 560 31.17 7.35 -6.63
C GLN A 560 31.11 7.07 -8.12
N VAL A 561 31.38 5.82 -8.49
CA VAL A 561 31.26 5.37 -9.88
C VAL A 561 29.85 4.83 -10.11
N VAL A 562 29.23 5.27 -11.19
CA VAL A 562 27.89 4.84 -11.59
C VAL A 562 27.92 4.32 -13.02
N THR A 563 27.06 3.34 -13.31
CA THR A 563 27.01 2.70 -14.64
C THR A 563 25.60 2.66 -15.19
N VAL A 564 25.44 2.81 -16.50
CA VAL A 564 24.20 2.52 -17.22
C VAL A 564 24.54 1.56 -18.35
N ASP A 565 23.78 0.47 -18.42
CA ASP A 565 23.96 -0.55 -19.47
C ASP A 565 22.82 -0.42 -20.47
N ILE A 566 23.04 -0.71 -21.75
CA ILE A 566 21.97 -0.77 -22.74
C ILE A 566 22.21 -1.92 -23.72
N HIS A 567 21.17 -2.70 -23.98
CA HIS A 567 21.26 -3.80 -24.93
C HIS A 567 20.89 -3.33 -26.34
N CYS A 568 21.88 -3.27 -27.23
CA CYS A 568 21.65 -3.01 -28.64
C CYS A 568 21.30 -4.32 -29.36
N ARG A 569 20.00 -4.60 -29.51
CA ARG A 569 19.52 -5.74 -30.31
C ARG A 569 19.66 -5.45 -31.79
N SER A 570 19.96 -6.49 -32.58
CA SER A 570 20.01 -6.41 -34.05
C SER A 570 18.74 -5.81 -34.67
N SER A 571 17.57 -6.06 -34.07
CA SER A 571 16.27 -5.52 -34.49
C SER A 571 16.14 -4.01 -34.35
N HIS A 572 16.90 -3.37 -33.46
CA HIS A 572 16.88 -1.91 -33.31
C HIS A 572 17.50 -1.21 -34.53
N LYS A 573 18.40 -1.89 -35.26
CA LYS A 573 19.18 -1.33 -36.39
C LYS A 573 19.84 0.02 -36.04
N ALA A 574 20.23 0.18 -34.78
CA ALA A 574 20.83 1.41 -34.29
C ALA A 574 22.17 1.67 -34.99
N ASP A 575 22.41 2.91 -35.37
CA ASP A 575 23.67 3.39 -35.98
C ASP A 575 24.41 4.38 -35.08
N THR A 576 23.72 4.95 -34.08
CA THR A 576 24.26 5.96 -33.18
C THR A 576 23.80 5.72 -31.75
N LEU A 577 24.74 5.75 -30.80
CA LEU A 577 24.48 5.91 -29.38
C LEU A 577 24.59 7.38 -29.01
N GLN A 578 23.57 7.92 -28.36
CA GLN A 578 23.62 9.20 -27.68
C GLN A 578 23.64 8.97 -26.17
N LEU A 579 24.50 9.68 -25.45
CA LEU A 579 24.43 9.74 -23.98
C LEU A 579 24.55 11.17 -23.50
N TYR A 580 23.89 11.47 -22.38
CA TYR A 580 23.92 12.79 -21.74
C TYR A 580 23.49 12.71 -20.29
N PHE A 581 23.76 13.78 -19.55
CA PHE A 581 23.32 14.00 -18.18
C PHE A 581 22.30 15.14 -18.14
N TRP A 582 21.22 14.97 -17.39
CA TRP A 582 20.16 15.98 -17.25
C TRP A 582 19.77 16.16 -15.79
N ASN A 583 19.92 17.38 -15.27
CA ASN A 583 19.64 17.78 -13.89
C ASN A 583 18.15 18.00 -13.59
N ALA A 584 17.28 17.78 -14.59
CA ALA A 584 15.82 17.72 -14.43
C ALA A 584 15.19 18.92 -13.68
N ASN A 585 15.73 20.12 -13.89
CA ASN A 585 15.33 21.37 -13.23
C ASN A 585 15.60 21.41 -11.71
N SER A 586 16.44 20.52 -11.18
CA SER A 586 16.95 20.66 -9.82
C SER A 586 17.85 21.89 -9.71
N ASN A 587 17.81 22.52 -8.54
CA ASN A 587 18.76 23.56 -8.14
C ASN A 587 19.99 22.98 -7.44
N LYS A 588 20.05 21.65 -7.24
CA LYS A 588 21.19 20.96 -6.63
C LYS A 588 22.31 20.81 -7.64
N VAL A 589 23.53 20.92 -7.13
CA VAL A 589 24.74 20.81 -7.93
C VAL A 589 25.14 19.35 -8.08
N MET A 590 25.49 18.95 -9.30
CA MET A 590 26.03 17.64 -9.64
C MET A 590 27.33 17.81 -10.42
N TYR A 591 28.34 17.05 -10.05
CA TYR A 591 29.65 17.03 -10.67
C TYR A 591 29.89 15.66 -11.29
N ILE A 592 30.33 15.63 -12.55
CA ILE A 592 30.51 14.40 -13.34
C ILE A 592 31.87 14.43 -14.06
N ASP A 593 32.60 13.33 -14.04
CA ASP A 593 33.90 13.14 -14.70
C ASP A 593 34.16 11.65 -14.99
N ASP A 594 35.31 11.31 -15.60
CA ASP A 594 35.76 9.96 -15.94
C ASP A 594 34.70 9.14 -16.68
N LEU A 595 34.06 9.77 -17.68
CA LEU A 595 33.06 9.14 -18.53
C LEU A 595 33.73 8.17 -19.50
N LYS A 596 33.38 6.90 -19.42
CA LYS A 596 33.85 5.81 -20.29
C LYS A 596 32.66 5.11 -20.93
N VAL A 597 32.80 4.72 -22.19
CA VAL A 597 31.85 3.87 -22.89
C VAL A 597 32.57 2.66 -23.43
N GLU A 598 32.07 1.50 -23.06
CA GLU A 598 32.64 0.21 -23.40
C GLU A 598 31.58 -0.65 -24.08
N MET A 599 32.00 -1.52 -24.98
CA MET A 599 31.13 -2.39 -25.77
C MET A 599 31.57 -3.85 -25.66
N ALA A 600 30.61 -4.76 -25.51
CA ALA A 600 30.81 -6.21 -25.55
C ALA A 600 29.89 -6.84 -26.60
N THR A 601 30.45 -7.59 -27.55
CA THR A 601 29.68 -8.33 -28.57
C THR A 601 29.03 -9.57 -27.99
N VAL A 602 27.82 -9.87 -28.45
CA VAL A 602 27.11 -11.12 -28.16
C VAL A 602 27.40 -12.07 -29.32
N ASP A 603 28.56 -12.73 -29.27
CA ASP A 603 28.97 -13.75 -30.24
C ASP A 603 28.27 -15.11 -30.00
#